data_AF-A0A7V1CXJ3-F1
#
_entry.id   AF-A0A7V1CXJ3-F1
#
_cell.length_a   1.000
_cell.length_b   1.000
_cell.length_c   1.000
_cell.angle_alpha   90.00
_cell.angle_beta   90.00
_cell.angle_gamma   90.00
#
_symmetry.space_group_name_H-M   'P 1'
#
loop_
_entity.id
_entity.type
_entity.pdbx_description
1 polymer ?
#
loop_
_entity_poly.entity_id
_entity_poly.type
_entity_poly.pdbx_seq_one_letter_code
_entity_poly.pdbx_strand_id
1 'polypeptide(L)'
;MPAILLPIIAGAANLMRLPALVAFLAGIFGQIVAFFAKWVSTKIAMQLTILTALIGLTVAVFTGIRSIMLGISVIAPDYLVQAASLVVPDNAALCLSSIISANVIRYVWVWKVYFIESFGRGK
;
A
#
# COMPACT_ATOMS: atom_id res chain seq x y z
N MET A 1 -6.67 65.14 -13.02
CA MET A 1 -5.37 64.48 -12.88
C MET A 1 -5.49 62.94 -12.85
N PRO A 2 -5.80 62.24 -13.97
CA PRO A 2 -5.68 60.78 -14.03
C PRO A 2 -4.63 60.28 -15.07
N ALA A 3 -4.04 61.17 -15.86
CA ALA A 3 -3.24 60.80 -17.04
C ALA A 3 -1.83 60.26 -16.72
N ILE A 4 -1.32 60.47 -15.50
CA ILE A 4 0.06 60.09 -15.12
C ILE A 4 0.17 58.61 -14.71
N LEU A 5 -0.93 57.96 -14.33
CA LEU A 5 -0.95 56.55 -13.88
C LEU A 5 -1.13 55.54 -15.05
N LEU A 6 -1.68 55.98 -16.19
CA LEU A 6 -1.88 55.15 -17.38
C LEU A 6 -0.61 54.45 -17.90
N PRO A 7 0.55 55.12 -18.03
CA PRO A 7 1.77 54.44 -18.49
C PRO A 7 2.33 53.44 -17.47
N ILE A 8 2.12 53.63 -16.17
CA ILE A 8 2.57 52.73 -15.10
C ILE A 8 1.70 51.46 -15.08
N ILE A 9 0.39 51.61 -15.21
CA ILE A 9 -0.56 50.48 -15.26
C ILE A 9 -0.38 49.70 -16.57
N ALA A 10 -0.15 50.39 -17.69
CA ALA A 10 0.16 49.76 -18.97
C ALA A 10 1.53 49.04 -18.97
N GLY A 11 2.55 49.61 -18.31
CA GLY A 11 3.86 48.99 -18.11
C GLY A 11 3.80 47.75 -17.21
N ALA A 12 3.04 47.81 -16.10
CA ALA A 12 2.80 46.68 -15.23
C ALA A 12 1.99 45.56 -15.91
N ALA A 13 0.99 45.91 -16.72
CA ALA A 13 0.20 44.93 -17.49
C ALA A 13 1.04 44.18 -18.54
N ASN A 14 1.99 44.84 -19.20
CA ASN A 14 2.90 44.17 -20.13
C ASN A 14 3.96 43.32 -19.42
N LEU A 15 4.43 43.73 -18.24
CA LEU A 15 5.33 42.93 -17.41
C LEU A 15 4.64 41.70 -16.79
N MET A 16 3.33 41.75 -16.52
CA MET A 16 2.56 40.63 -15.97
C MET A 16 2.15 39.57 -17.01
N ARG A 17 2.17 39.90 -18.31
CA ARG A 17 1.86 38.95 -19.39
C ARG A 17 2.86 37.80 -19.51
N LEU A 18 4.14 38.08 -19.32
CA LEU A 18 5.22 37.07 -19.35
C LEU A 18 5.12 36.08 -18.17
N PRO A 19 5.00 36.52 -16.91
CA PRO A 19 4.74 35.65 -15.75
C PRO A 19 3.43 34.87 -15.87
N ALA A 20 2.36 35.47 -16.40
CA ALA A 20 1.08 34.77 -16.58
C ALA A 20 1.17 33.65 -17.62
N LEU A 21 1.90 33.85 -18.72
CA LEU A 21 2.13 32.82 -19.74
C LEU A 21 3.03 31.71 -19.20
N VAL A 22 4.08 32.06 -18.45
CA VAL A 22 4.96 31.09 -17.78
C VAL A 22 4.20 30.29 -16.73
N ALA A 23 3.36 30.92 -15.91
CA ALA A 23 2.53 30.24 -14.92
C ALA A 23 1.47 29.34 -15.57
N PHE A 24 0.89 29.75 -16.70
CA PHE A 24 -0.04 28.95 -17.47
C PHE A 24 0.63 27.70 -18.08
N LEU A 25 1.79 27.87 -18.74
CA LEU A 25 2.57 26.74 -19.27
C LEU A 25 3.04 25.82 -18.13
N ALA A 26 3.60 26.39 -17.06
CA ALA A 26 4.02 25.63 -15.89
C ALA A 26 2.85 24.88 -15.23
N GLY A 27 1.64 25.45 -15.25
CA GLY A 27 0.42 24.79 -14.78
C GLY A 27 0.04 23.58 -15.64
N ILE A 28 0.11 23.70 -16.98
CA ILE A 28 -0.15 22.60 -17.90
C ILE A 28 0.90 21.49 -17.75
N PHE A 29 2.19 21.85 -17.73
CA PHE A 29 3.27 20.87 -17.50
C PHE A 29 3.16 20.24 -16.12
N GLY A 30 2.79 21.01 -15.10
CA GLY A 30 2.53 20.52 -13.75
C GLY A 30 1.39 19.52 -13.70
N GLN A 31 0.30 19.75 -14.44
CA GLN A 31 -0.81 18.79 -14.55
C GLN A 31 -0.41 17.51 -15.29
N ILE A 32 0.38 17.61 -16.36
CA ILE A 32 0.88 16.43 -17.09
C ILE A 32 1.80 15.61 -16.18
N VAL A 33 2.75 16.25 -15.50
CA VAL A 33 3.64 15.58 -14.54
C VAL A 33 2.83 14.98 -13.38
N ALA A 34 1.84 15.69 -12.84
CA ALA A 34 0.97 15.19 -11.79
C ALA A 34 0.14 13.98 -12.26
N PHE A 35 -0.32 13.95 -13.52
CA PHE A 35 -1.01 12.81 -14.11
C PHE A 35 -0.11 11.58 -14.19
N PHE A 36 1.11 11.72 -14.71
CA PHE A 36 2.08 10.63 -14.76
C PHE A 36 2.52 10.19 -13.35
N ALA A 37 2.73 11.13 -12.43
CA ALA A 37 3.05 10.84 -11.03
C ALA A 37 1.92 10.08 -10.34
N LYS A 38 0.66 10.47 -10.57
CA LYS A 38 -0.52 9.75 -10.06
C LYS A 38 -0.62 8.34 -10.67
N TRP A 39 -0.35 8.21 -11.96
CA TRP A 39 -0.39 6.92 -12.65
C TRP A 39 0.70 5.96 -12.15
N VAL A 40 1.94 6.42 -12.02
CA VAL A 40 3.06 5.65 -11.48
C VAL A 40 2.83 5.30 -10.01
N SER A 41 2.42 6.28 -9.20
CA SER A 41 2.11 6.03 -7.77
C SER A 41 0.97 5.05 -7.59
N THR A 42 -0.03 5.01 -8.48
CA THR A 42 -1.11 4.02 -8.42
C THR A 42 -0.59 2.58 -8.63
N LYS A 43 0.38 2.37 -9.53
CA LYS A 43 0.99 1.05 -9.76
C LYS A 43 1.84 0.61 -8.57
N ILE A 44 2.66 1.52 -8.05
CA ILE A 44 3.52 1.26 -6.89
C ILE A 44 2.66 1.02 -5.64
N ALA A 45 1.63 1.84 -5.42
CA ALA A 45 0.72 1.71 -4.30
C ALA A 45 0.04 0.33 -4.30
N MET A 46 -0.44 -0.16 -5.45
CA MET A 46 -1.03 -1.50 -5.54
C MET A 46 -0.04 -2.61 -5.15
N GLN A 47 1.21 -2.55 -5.63
CA GLN A 47 2.23 -3.54 -5.26
C GLN A 47 2.58 -3.47 -3.77
N LEU A 48 2.68 -2.25 -3.24
CA LEU A 48 2.97 -2.02 -1.83
C LEU A 48 1.83 -2.54 -0.94
N THR A 49 0.57 -2.32 -1.33
CA THR A 49 -0.60 -2.84 -0.61
C THR A 49 -0.63 -4.37 -0.58
N ILE A 50 -0.21 -5.04 -1.66
CA ILE A 50 -0.13 -6.51 -1.68
C ILE A 50 0.96 -6.99 -0.71
N LEU A 51 2.13 -6.35 -0.72
CA LEU A 51 3.22 -6.68 0.20
C LEU A 51 2.84 -6.43 1.66
N THR A 52 2.22 -5.29 1.97
CA THR A 52 1.79 -4.98 3.34
C THR A 52 0.70 -5.94 3.81
N ALA A 53 -0.23 -6.33 2.94
CA ALA A 53 -1.23 -7.34 3.26
C ALA A 53 -0.59 -8.73 3.54
N LEU A 54 0.39 -9.14 2.74
CA LEU A 54 1.11 -10.42 2.93
C LEU A 54 1.90 -10.44 4.25
N ILE A 55 2.65 -9.36 4.52
CA ILE A 55 3.40 -9.22 5.77
C ILE A 55 2.44 -9.17 6.96
N GLY A 56 1.37 -8.36 6.87
CA GLY A 56 0.37 -8.24 7.94
C GLY A 56 -0.30 -9.57 8.26
N LEU A 57 -0.69 -10.35 7.24
CA LEU A 57 -1.27 -11.67 7.43
C LEU A 57 -0.28 -12.64 8.08
N THR A 58 0.96 -12.66 7.62
CA THR A 58 2.00 -13.56 8.15
C THR A 58 2.28 -13.25 9.62
N VAL A 59 2.38 -11.96 9.97
CA VAL A 59 2.58 -11.51 11.35
C VAL A 59 1.38 -11.87 12.22
N ALA A 60 0.15 -11.65 11.74
CA ALA A 60 -1.07 -11.98 12.50
C ALA A 60 -1.18 -13.48 12.81
N VAL A 61 -0.88 -14.34 11.83
CA VAL A 61 -0.90 -15.80 12.03
C VAL A 61 0.24 -16.23 12.95
N PHE A 62 1.44 -15.66 12.79
CA PHE A 62 2.58 -15.95 13.66
C PHE A 62 2.29 -15.59 15.12
N THR A 63 1.77 -14.38 15.38
CA THR A 63 1.44 -13.96 16.76
C THR A 63 0.31 -14.80 17.34
N GLY A 64 -0.68 -15.18 16.53
CA GLY A 64 -1.72 -16.14 16.91
C GLY A 64 -1.12 -17.47 17.38
N ILE A 65 -0.31 -18.12 16.55
CA ILE A 65 0.34 -19.40 16.87
C ILE A 65 1.25 -19.27 18.10
N ARG A 66 2.04 -18.19 18.21
CA ARG A 66 2.96 -17.98 19.33
C ARG A 66 2.22 -17.72 20.64
N SER A 67 1.12 -16.96 20.59
CA SER A 67 0.29 -16.69 21.78
C SER A 67 -0.36 -17.96 22.33
N ILE A 68 -0.80 -18.87 21.46
CA ILE A 68 -1.32 -20.19 21.86
C ILE A 68 -0.23 -21.02 22.53
N MET A 69 0.98 -21.07 21.95
CA MET A 69 2.10 -21.79 22.56
C MET A 69 2.47 -21.23 23.94
N LEU A 70 2.52 -19.90 24.09
CA LEU A 70 2.79 -19.26 25.37
C LEU A 70 1.69 -19.56 26.40
N GLY A 71 0.41 -19.50 26.00
CA GLY A 71 -0.71 -19.86 26.86
C GLY A 71 -0.63 -21.31 27.35
N ILE A 72 -0.22 -22.25 26.48
CA ILE A 72 -0.02 -23.65 26.87
C ILE A 72 1.16 -23.80 27.83
N SER A 73 2.27 -23.09 27.60
CA SER A 73 3.45 -23.16 28.48
C SER A 73 3.22 -22.66 29.91
N VAL A 74 2.21 -21.80 30.13
CA VAL A 74 1.83 -21.33 31.47
C VAL A 74 1.13 -22.42 32.30
N ILE A 75 0.44 -23.35 31.63
CA ILE A 75 -0.38 -24.38 32.28
C ILE A 75 0.30 -25.75 32.26
N ALA A 76 1.18 -25.98 31.27
CA ALA A 76 1.88 -27.25 31.11
C ALA A 76 3.06 -27.36 32.08
N PRO A 77 3.26 -28.54 32.71
CA PRO A 77 4.45 -28.80 33.52
C PRO A 77 5.73 -28.86 32.66
N ASP A 78 6.85 -28.39 33.22
CA ASP A 78 8.12 -28.12 32.51
C ASP A 78 8.64 -29.30 31.69
N TYR A 79 8.42 -30.54 32.15
CA TYR A 79 8.86 -31.74 31.44
C TYR A 79 8.20 -31.91 30.07
N LEU A 80 6.96 -31.46 29.90
CA LEU A 80 6.25 -31.49 28.60
C LEU A 80 6.76 -30.39 27.66
N VAL A 81 7.16 -29.24 28.19
CA VAL A 81 7.69 -28.12 27.40
C VAL A 81 9.06 -28.49 26.81
N GLN A 82 9.92 -29.13 27.60
CA GLN A 82 11.21 -29.63 27.13
C GLN A 82 11.07 -30.79 26.14
N ALA A 83 10.13 -31.72 26.37
CA ALA A 83 9.84 -32.78 25.40
C ALA A 83 9.31 -32.23 24.07
N ALA A 84 8.44 -31.20 24.12
CA ALA A 84 7.91 -30.55 22.92
C ALA A 84 9.00 -29.84 22.11
N SER A 85 10.00 -29.23 22.77
CA SER A 85 11.13 -28.57 22.12
C SER A 85 12.08 -29.54 21.38
N LEU A 86 12.04 -30.84 21.69
CA LEU A 86 12.81 -31.86 20.95
C LEU A 86 12.16 -32.24 19.61
N VAL A 87 10.84 -32.03 19.48
CA VAL A 87 10.07 -32.42 18.29
C VAL A 87 9.72 -31.21 17.42
N VAL A 88 9.40 -30.07 18.04
CA VAL A 88 9.00 -28.85 17.34
C VAL A 88 10.18 -27.89 17.27
N PRO A 89 10.70 -27.58 16.07
CA PRO A 89 11.79 -26.63 15.92
C PRO A 89 11.30 -25.19 16.18
N ASP A 90 12.19 -24.31 16.64
CA ASP A 90 11.86 -22.93 17.01
C ASP A 90 11.28 -22.10 15.84
N ASN A 91 11.61 -22.47 14.60
CA ASN A 91 11.11 -21.83 13.39
C ASN A 91 9.76 -22.39 12.90
N ALA A 92 9.20 -23.43 13.54
CA ALA A 92 7.96 -24.07 13.11
C ALA A 92 6.79 -23.07 13.00
N ALA A 93 6.69 -22.12 13.92
CA ALA A 93 5.66 -21.08 13.90
C ALA A 93 5.75 -20.19 12.65
N LEU A 94 6.97 -19.84 12.22
CA LEU A 94 7.22 -19.03 11.02
C LEU A 94 6.96 -19.84 9.74
N CYS A 95 7.38 -21.11 9.71
CA CYS A 95 7.11 -21.99 8.58
C CYS A 95 5.61 -22.23 8.39
N LEU A 96 4.87 -22.50 9.47
CA LEU A 96 3.42 -22.68 9.40
C LEU A 96 2.71 -21.38 9.01
N SER A 97 3.10 -20.24 9.57
CA SER A 97 2.47 -18.96 9.23
C SER A 97 2.68 -18.58 7.77
N SER A 98 3.85 -18.84 7.19
CA SER A 98 4.12 -18.63 5.77
C SER A 98 3.30 -19.54 4.85
N ILE A 99 3.16 -20.83 5.18
CA ILE A 99 2.32 -21.77 4.43
C ILE A 99 0.85 -21.35 4.46
N ILE A 100 0.33 -20.99 5.64
CA ILE A 100 -1.05 -20.53 5.80
C ILE A 100 -1.27 -19.25 4.99
N SER A 101 -0.33 -18.29 5.09
CA SER A 101 -0.41 -17.03 4.36
C SER A 101 -0.42 -17.25 2.84
N ALA A 102 0.39 -18.17 2.32
CA ALA A 102 0.41 -18.50 0.89
C ALA A 102 -0.94 -19.08 0.40
N ASN A 103 -1.57 -19.95 1.20
CA ASN A 103 -2.88 -20.53 0.86
C ASN A 103 -4.00 -19.50 0.88
N VAL A 104 -4.03 -18.61 1.88
CA VAL A 104 -5.03 -17.54 1.97
C VAL A 104 -4.89 -16.58 0.80
N ILE A 105 -3.67 -16.20 0.44
CA ILE A 105 -3.43 -15.32 -0.72
C ILE A 105 -3.91 -15.98 -2.01
N ARG A 106 -3.63 -17.27 -2.20
CA ARG A 106 -4.16 -18.03 -3.35
C ARG A 106 -5.69 -17.99 -3.39
N TYR A 107 -6.36 -18.19 -2.25
CA TYR A 107 -7.82 -18.14 -2.15
C TYR A 107 -8.37 -16.76 -2.54
N VAL A 108 -7.78 -15.69 -2.02
CA VAL A 108 -8.18 -14.31 -2.34
C VAL A 108 -8.01 -14.01 -3.83
N TRP A 109 -6.93 -14.48 -4.45
CA TRP A 109 -6.71 -14.31 -5.88
C TRP A 109 -7.75 -15.04 -6.73
N VAL A 110 -8.05 -16.29 -6.38
CA VAL A 110 -9.08 -17.08 -7.06
C VAL A 110 -10.45 -16.39 -6.95
N TRP A 111 -10.79 -15.88 -5.76
CA TRP A 111 -12.04 -15.14 -5.54
C TRP A 111 -12.13 -13.86 -6.38
N LYS A 112 -11.02 -13.12 -6.49
CA LYS A 112 -10.94 -11.93 -7.35
C LYS A 112 -11.20 -12.26 -8.82
N VAL A 113 -10.62 -13.36 -9.32
CA VAL A 113 -10.85 -13.81 -10.71
C VAL A 113 -12.31 -14.19 -10.91
N TYR A 114 -12.89 -14.98 -9.99
CA TYR A 114 -14.30 -15.36 -10.06
C TYR A 114 -15.24 -14.14 -10.11
N PHE A 115 -14.97 -13.09 -9.33
CA PHE A 115 -15.75 -11.87 -9.41
C PHE A 115 -15.63 -11.14 -10.74
N ILE A 116 -14.42 -11.01 -11.27
CA ILE A 116 -14.22 -10.34 -12.57
C ILE A 116 -14.98 -11.11 -13.66
N GLU A 117 -14.94 -12.43 -13.61
CA GLU A 117 -15.67 -13.30 -14.52
C GLU A 117 -17.20 -13.21 -14.34
N SER A 118 -17.71 -13.08 -13.11
CA SER A 118 -19.15 -12.93 -12.89
C SER A 118 -19.70 -11.63 -13.48
N PHE A 119 -19.01 -10.50 -13.23
CA PHE A 119 -19.38 -9.21 -13.81
C PHE A 119 -19.27 -9.21 -15.34
N GLY A 120 -18.24 -9.84 -15.91
CA GLY A 120 -18.09 -9.97 -17.36
C GLY A 120 -19.21 -10.80 -18.02
N ARG A 121 -19.87 -11.68 -17.26
CA ARG A 121 -20.99 -12.51 -17.72
C ARG A 121 -22.36 -11.88 -17.44
N GLY A 122 -22.41 -10.66 -16.89
CA GLY A 122 -23.66 -9.92 -16.64
C GLY A 122 -24.59 -10.59 -15.63
N LYS A 123 -24.06 -11.41 -14.71
CA LYS A 123 -24.78 -12.00 -13.59
C LYS A 123 -24.32 -11.41 -12.27
#